data_AF-A0A431KT33-F1
#
_entry.id   AF-A0A431KT33-F1
#
_cell.length_a   1.000
_cell.length_b   1.000
_cell.length_c   1.000
_cell.angle_alpha   90.00
_cell.angle_beta   90.00
_cell.angle_gamma   90.00
#
_symmetry.space_group_name_H-M   'P 1'
#
loop_
_entity.id
_entity.type
_entity.pdbx_description
1 polymer ?
#
loop_
_entity_poly.entity_id
_entity_poly.type
_entity_poly.pdbx_seq_one_letter_code
_entity_poly.pdbx_strand_id
1 'polypeptide(L)'
;MNALLLWTAVGFTLSVLIETPVLVFCLCERHSLREKLFAGVWLTACSYPIVIWVIPHFINPVHHKILYLIAAETFAPLSECALFWWAFGTREEFRTRTFYRDMLAVILANLSSFVVGEFLNALKVL
;
A
#
# COMPACT_ATOMS: atom_id res chain seq x y z
N MET A 1 -7.32 24.38 -5.61
CA MET A 1 -6.22 23.78 -4.82
C MET A 1 -6.73 22.94 -3.64
N ASN A 2 -7.74 23.39 -2.88
CA ASN A 2 -8.22 22.69 -1.68
C ASN A 2 -8.88 21.32 -1.93
N ALA A 3 -9.63 21.15 -3.03
CA ALA A 3 -10.36 19.90 -3.29
C ALA A 3 -9.42 18.73 -3.63
N LEU A 4 -8.36 18.96 -4.41
CA LEU A 4 -7.41 17.92 -4.81
C LEU A 4 -6.63 17.39 -3.60
N LEU A 5 -6.17 18.29 -2.73
CA LEU A 5 -5.50 17.92 -1.49
C LEU A 5 -6.43 17.10 -0.57
N LEU A 6 -7.68 17.53 -0.45
CA LEU A 6 -8.69 16.80 0.33
C LEU A 6 -8.91 15.39 -0.23
N TRP A 7 -9.05 15.23 -1.54
CA TRP A 7 -9.22 13.92 -2.17
C TRP A 7 -8.01 13.01 -1.93
N THR A 8 -6.78 13.54 -2.04
CA THR A 8 -5.58 12.77 -1.72
C THR A 8 -5.50 12.37 -0.25
N ALA A 9 -5.93 13.25 0.66
CA ALA A 9 -5.95 12.95 2.09
C ALA A 9 -7.01 11.90 2.45
N VAL A 10 -8.19 11.96 1.81
CA VAL A 10 -9.25 10.96 1.96
C VAL A 10 -8.78 9.60 1.44
N GLY A 11 -8.21 9.56 0.24
CA GLY A 11 -7.68 8.31 -0.33
C GLY A 11 -6.58 7.71 0.54
N PHE A 12 -5.62 8.52 0.99
CA PHE A 12 -4.59 8.10 1.94
C PHE A 12 -5.19 7.50 3.22
N THR A 13 -6.17 8.19 3.83
CA THR A 13 -6.79 7.75 5.07
C THR A 13 -7.54 6.42 4.86
N LEU A 14 -8.27 6.28 3.76
CA LEU A 14 -8.96 5.03 3.42
C LEU A 14 -7.96 3.88 3.23
N SER A 15 -6.87 4.11 2.48
CA SER A 15 -5.82 3.11 2.29
C SER A 15 -5.23 2.64 3.62
N VAL A 16 -4.86 3.57 4.51
CA VAL A 16 -4.36 3.23 5.86
C VAL A 16 -5.39 2.44 6.66
N LEU A 17 -6.67 2.84 6.63
CA LEU A 17 -7.74 2.15 7.35
C LEU A 17 -8.02 0.73 6.84
N ILE A 18 -7.73 0.45 5.57
CA ILE A 18 -7.92 -0.87 4.96
C ILE A 18 -6.68 -1.75 5.13
N GLU A 19 -5.49 -1.19 4.89
CA GLU A 19 -4.21 -1.90 4.94
C GLU A 19 -3.84 -2.29 6.37
N THR A 20 -4.02 -1.38 7.33
CA THR A 20 -3.58 -1.59 8.71
C THR A 20 -4.22 -2.81 9.37
N PRO A 21 -5.55 -3.04 9.28
CA PRO A 21 -6.16 -4.28 9.78
C PRO A 21 -5.55 -5.53 9.15
N VAL A 22 -5.33 -5.54 7.84
CA VAL A 22 -4.73 -6.68 7.14
C VAL A 22 -3.33 -6.94 7.69
N LEU A 23 -2.50 -5.91 7.87
CA LEU A 23 -1.19 -6.05 8.48
C LEU A 23 -1.27 -6.56 9.93
N VAL A 24 -2.19 -6.03 10.73
CA VAL A 24 -2.37 -6.45 12.13
C VAL A 24 -2.63 -7.96 12.24
N PHE A 25 -3.50 -8.50 11.38
CA PHE A 25 -3.89 -9.91 11.38
C PHE A 25 -2.90 -10.83 10.64
N CYS A 26 -2.32 -10.38 9.52
CA CYS A 26 -1.53 -11.26 8.65
C CYS A 26 -0.03 -11.30 9.00
N LEU A 27 0.54 -10.20 9.52
CA LEU A 27 1.95 -10.16 9.93
C LEU A 27 2.25 -11.20 11.02
N CYS A 28 3.48 -11.70 11.04
CA CYS A 28 3.94 -12.62 12.06
C CYS A 28 3.77 -12.03 13.48
N GLU A 29 3.59 -12.91 14.48
CA GLU A 29 3.41 -12.54 15.90
C GLU A 29 4.63 -11.84 16.52
N ARG A 30 5.80 -11.95 15.87
CA ARG A 30 7.05 -11.28 16.28
C ARG A 30 6.92 -9.76 16.34
N HIS A 31 6.06 -9.18 15.50
CA HIS A 31 5.85 -7.74 15.43
C HIS A 31 4.87 -7.32 16.50
N SER A 32 5.27 -6.35 17.32
CA SER A 32 4.40 -5.71 18.29
C SER A 32 3.27 -4.95 17.59
N LEU A 33 2.14 -4.75 18.27
CA LEU A 33 1.01 -4.00 17.71
C LEU A 33 1.43 -2.60 17.24
N ARG A 34 2.35 -1.94 17.95
CA ARG A 34 2.87 -0.63 17.59
C ARG A 34 3.59 -0.66 16.24
N GLU A 35 4.39 -1.67 15.97
CA GLU A 35 5.10 -1.83 14.69
C GLU A 35 4.13 -2.11 13.56
N LYS A 36 3.11 -2.94 13.79
CA LYS A 36 2.07 -3.23 12.79
C LYS A 36 1.27 -1.97 12.42
N LEU A 37 0.87 -1.17 13.40
CA LEU A 37 0.17 0.11 13.18
C LEU A 37 1.07 1.14 12.49
N PHE A 38 2.32 1.25 12.93
CA PHE A 38 3.28 2.16 12.29
C PHE A 38 3.56 1.74 10.85
N ALA A 39 3.72 0.45 10.57
CA ALA A 39 3.93 -0.06 9.23
C ALA A 39 2.77 0.33 8.30
N GLY A 40 1.52 0.16 8.74
CA GLY A 40 0.35 0.59 7.96
C GLY A 40 0.43 2.05 7.55
N VAL A 41 0.67 2.97 8.48
CA VAL A 41 0.76 4.40 8.16
C VAL A 41 2.00 4.73 7.31
N TRP A 42 3.15 4.19 7.69
CA TRP A 42 4.45 4.52 7.11
C TRP A 42 4.60 4.02 5.67
N LEU A 43 4.15 2.79 5.39
CA LEU A 43 4.22 2.19 4.06
C LEU A 43 3.35 2.98 3.08
N THR A 44 2.08 3.21 3.42
CA THR A 44 1.17 4.02 2.61
C THR A 44 1.70 5.45 2.43
N ALA A 45 2.32 6.05 3.46
CA ALA A 45 2.89 7.40 3.36
C ALA A 45 4.04 7.49 2.35
N CYS A 46 4.80 6.40 2.18
CA CYS A 46 5.89 6.33 1.21
C CYS A 46 5.39 6.01 -0.21
N SER A 47 4.42 5.11 -0.36
CA SER A 47 3.97 4.60 -1.67
C SER A 47 2.90 5.50 -2.31
N TYR A 48 1.92 5.98 -1.53
CA TYR A 48 0.74 6.68 -2.03
C TYR A 48 1.04 7.97 -2.80
N PRO A 49 1.94 8.87 -2.33
CA PRO A 49 2.28 10.07 -3.09
C PRO A 49 2.89 9.76 -4.46
N ILE A 50 3.63 8.66 -4.57
CA ILE A 50 4.25 8.25 -5.82
C ILE A 50 3.18 7.75 -6.79
N VAL A 51 2.26 6.91 -6.31
CA VAL A 51 1.14 6.39 -7.12
C VAL A 51 0.21 7.51 -7.61
N ILE A 52 -0.09 8.51 -6.78
CA ILE A 52 -1.06 9.56 -7.11
C ILE A 52 -0.45 10.74 -7.87
N TRP A 53 0.81 11.08 -7.62
CA TRP A 53 1.43 12.27 -8.23
C TRP A 53 2.52 11.95 -9.24
N VAL A 54 3.38 10.98 -8.94
CA VAL A 54 4.56 10.70 -9.77
C VAL A 54 4.20 9.83 -10.96
N ILE A 55 3.50 8.70 -10.76
CA ILE A 55 3.14 7.80 -11.86
C ILE A 55 2.22 8.51 -12.89
N PRO A 56 1.16 9.24 -12.49
CA PRO A 56 0.27 9.94 -13.43
C PRO A 56 0.96 11.04 -14.24
N HIS A 57 2.06 11.60 -13.70
CA HIS A 57 2.86 12.58 -14.42
C HIS A 57 3.51 11.99 -15.67
N PHE A 58 3.90 10.72 -15.63
CA PHE A 58 4.51 10.01 -16.77
C PHE A 58 3.50 9.19 -17.59
N ILE A 59 2.46 8.67 -16.94
CA ILE A 59 1.44 7.82 -17.55
C ILE A 59 0.07 8.41 -17.29
N ASN A 60 -0.47 9.13 -18.28
CA ASN A 60 -1.77 9.77 -18.13
C ASN A 60 -2.88 8.70 -17.93
N PRO A 61 -3.55 8.65 -16.76
CA PRO A 61 -4.52 7.60 -16.45
C PRO A 61 -5.80 7.71 -17.29
N VAL A 62 -6.10 8.88 -17.88
CA VAL A 62 -7.26 9.09 -18.76
C VAL A 62 -7.09 8.37 -20.09
N HIS A 63 -5.88 8.38 -20.65
CA HIS A 63 -5.59 7.75 -21.94
C HIS A 63 -5.02 6.34 -21.82
N HIS A 64 -4.33 6.04 -20.71
CA HIS A 64 -3.58 4.81 -20.53
C HIS A 64 -3.88 4.12 -19.19
N LYS A 65 -5.18 3.99 -18.84
CA LYS A 65 -5.64 3.39 -17.56
C LYS A 65 -4.95 2.06 -17.24
N ILE A 66 -4.90 1.12 -18.19
CA ILE A 66 -4.32 -0.22 -17.95
C ILE A 66 -2.83 -0.12 -17.63
N LEU A 67 -2.08 0.69 -18.39
CA LEU A 67 -0.64 0.86 -18.16
C LEU A 67 -0.37 1.55 -16.82
N TYR A 68 -1.17 2.55 -16.47
CA TYR A 68 -1.11 3.22 -15.17
C TYR A 68 -1.35 2.20 -14.04
N LEU A 69 -2.40 1.38 -14.14
CA LEU A 69 -2.72 0.37 -13.14
C LEU A 69 -1.60 -0.66 -13.00
N ILE A 70 -1.10 -1.22 -14.10
CA ILE A 70 0.01 -2.18 -14.04
C ILE A 70 1.23 -1.55 -13.34
N ALA A 71 1.56 -0.30 -13.68
CA ALA A 71 2.68 0.39 -13.06
C ALA A 71 2.46 0.64 -11.56
N ALA A 72 1.29 1.13 -11.16
CA ALA A 72 0.94 1.41 -9.78
C ALA A 72 0.88 0.12 -8.93
N GLU A 73 0.16 -0.89 -9.40
CA GLU A 73 -0.05 -2.17 -8.72
C GLU A 73 1.20 -3.07 -8.72
N THR A 74 2.22 -2.75 -9.52
CA THR A 74 3.54 -3.37 -9.41
C THR A 74 4.43 -2.59 -8.46
N PHE A 75 4.44 -1.26 -8.59
CA PHE A 75 5.30 -0.39 -7.80
C PHE A 75 4.95 -0.42 -6.31
N ALA A 76 3.67 -0.25 -5.96
CA ALA A 76 3.24 -0.12 -4.59
C ALA A 76 3.61 -1.36 -3.74
N PRO A 77 3.21 -2.60 -4.09
CA PRO A 77 3.55 -3.75 -3.26
C PRO A 77 5.05 -4.05 -3.23
N LEU A 78 5.78 -3.85 -4.35
CA LEU A 78 7.23 -4.06 -4.38
C LEU A 78 7.97 -3.07 -3.47
N SER A 79 7.62 -1.78 -3.57
CA SER A 79 8.24 -0.74 -2.74
C SER A 79 7.90 -0.91 -1.28
N GLU A 80 6.66 -1.26 -0.95
CA GLU A 80 6.23 -1.50 0.42
C GLU A 80 6.90 -2.73 1.03
N CYS A 81 7.05 -3.82 0.28
CA CYS A 81 7.81 -4.99 0.73
C CYS A 81 9.28 -4.63 1.01
N ALA A 82 9.91 -3.86 0.13
CA ALA A 82 11.29 -3.42 0.31
C ALA A 82 11.44 -2.49 1.53
N LEU A 83 10.53 -1.53 1.71
CA LEU A 83 10.52 -0.61 2.85
C LEU A 83 10.23 -1.33 4.16
N PHE A 84 9.27 -2.26 4.18
CA PHE A 84 8.96 -3.07 5.34
C PHE A 84 10.16 -3.92 5.76
N TRP A 85 10.79 -4.60 4.80
CA TRP A 85 12.00 -5.39 5.07
C TRP A 85 13.16 -4.51 5.55
N TRP A 86 13.33 -3.32 4.98
CA TRP A 86 14.36 -2.38 5.41
C TRP A 86 14.14 -1.89 6.86
N ALA A 87 12.89 -1.69 7.26
CA ALA A 87 12.56 -1.21 8.60
C ALA A 87 12.52 -2.30 9.68
N PHE A 88 12.03 -3.50 9.36
CA PHE A 88 11.70 -4.56 10.34
C PHE A 88 12.37 -5.92 10.05
N GLY A 89 13.12 -6.03 8.96
CA GLY A 89 13.79 -7.25 8.57
C GLY A 89 15.10 -7.48 9.31
N THR A 90 15.36 -8.72 9.72
CA THR A 90 16.66 -9.14 10.25
C THR A 90 17.33 -10.12 9.30
N ARG A 91 18.68 -10.15 9.24
CA ARG A 91 19.39 -11.07 8.33
C ARG A 91 19.09 -12.55 8.61
N GLU A 92 18.82 -12.89 9.87
CA GLU A 92 18.50 -14.25 10.31
C GLU A 92 17.17 -14.76 9.72
N GLU A 93 16.25 -13.83 9.45
CA GLU A 93 14.93 -14.17 8.93
C GLU A 93 14.89 -14.20 7.40
N PHE A 94 15.95 -13.78 6.72
CA PHE A 94 15.95 -13.71 5.27
C PHE A 94 15.68 -15.10 4.65
N ARG A 95 14.69 -15.17 3.75
CA ARG A 95 14.22 -16.41 3.09
C ARG A 95 13.68 -17.50 4.02
N THR A 96 13.34 -17.15 5.26
CA THR A 96 12.59 -18.04 6.15
C THR A 96 11.09 -17.98 5.86
N ARG A 97 10.32 -18.88 6.47
CA ARG A 97 8.84 -18.87 6.37
C ARG A 97 8.23 -17.56 6.89
N THR A 98 8.82 -16.96 7.93
CA THR A 98 8.33 -15.69 8.50
C THR A 98 8.57 -14.52 7.54
N PHE A 99 9.72 -14.50 6.85
CA PHE A 99 9.97 -13.54 5.77
C PHE A 99 8.89 -13.61 4.69
N TYR A 100 8.63 -14.79 4.13
CA TYR A 100 7.62 -14.92 3.08
C TYR A 100 6.21 -14.60 3.56
N ARG A 101 5.88 -14.93 4.82
CA ARG A 101 4.59 -14.57 5.43
C ARG A 101 4.46 -13.05 5.56
N ASP A 102 5.49 -12.35 6.00
CA ASP A 102 5.45 -10.90 6.15
C ASP A 102 5.36 -10.20 4.78
N MET A 103 6.10 -10.66 3.77
CA MET A 103 5.98 -10.13 2.40
C MET A 103 4.58 -10.36 1.83
N LEU A 104 4.01 -11.55 2.02
CA LEU A 104 2.64 -11.82 1.59
C LEU A 104 1.62 -10.95 2.34
N ALA A 105 1.80 -10.72 3.65
CA ALA A 105 0.92 -9.85 4.42
C ALA A 105 0.93 -8.41 3.89
N VAL A 106 2.10 -7.87 3.53
CA VAL A 106 2.23 -6.54 2.93
C VAL A 106 1.56 -6.48 1.56
N ILE A 107 1.80 -7.46 0.68
CA ILE A 107 1.15 -7.53 -0.63
C ILE A 107 -0.38 -7.60 -0.49
N LEU A 108 -0.89 -8.44 0.42
CA LEU A 108 -2.33 -8.59 0.64
C LEU A 108 -2.96 -7.31 1.20
N ALA A 109 -2.25 -6.60 2.08
CA ALA A 109 -2.71 -5.32 2.60
C ALA A 109 -2.88 -4.32 1.45
N ASN A 110 -1.84 -4.14 0.63
CA ASN A 110 -1.84 -3.24 -0.51
C ASN A 110 -2.95 -3.57 -1.52
N LEU A 111 -3.06 -4.85 -1.92
CA LEU A 111 -4.10 -5.29 -2.86
C LEU A 111 -5.51 -5.12 -2.30
N SER A 112 -5.71 -5.23 -0.98
CA SER A 112 -7.01 -4.99 -0.36
C SER A 112 -7.46 -3.53 -0.52
N SER A 113 -6.53 -2.59 -0.35
CA SER A 113 -6.75 -1.16 -0.57
C SER A 113 -7.11 -0.86 -2.03
N PHE A 114 -6.39 -1.47 -2.98
CA PHE A 114 -6.71 -1.37 -4.41
C PHE A 114 -8.12 -1.90 -4.74
N VAL A 115 -8.46 -3.12 -4.29
CA VAL A 115 -9.76 -3.75 -4.56
C VAL A 115 -10.91 -2.91 -4.02
N VAL A 116 -10.79 -2.39 -2.79
CA VAL A 116 -11.80 -1.51 -2.22
C VAL A 116 -11.89 -0.19 -2.98
N GLY A 117 -10.76 0.37 -3.41
CA GLY A 117 -10.72 1.57 -4.24
C GLY A 117 -11.48 1.41 -5.55
N GLU A 118 -11.22 0.35 -6.32
CA GLU A 118 -11.94 0.06 -7.57
C GLU A 118 -13.42 -0.24 -7.32
N PHE A 119 -13.77 -0.88 -6.20
CA PHE A 119 -15.16 -1.10 -5.83
C PHE A 119 -15.91 0.22 -5.58
N LEU A 120 -15.31 1.15 -4.83
CA LEU A 120 -15.92 2.46 -4.56
C LEU A 120 -16.04 3.32 -5.84
N ASN A 121 -15.04 3.25 -6.72
CA ASN A 121 -15.06 3.89 -8.04
C ASN A 121 -16.19 3.30 -8.92
N ALA A 122 -16.36 1.98 -8.93
CA ALA A 122 -17.45 1.33 -9.65
C ALA A 122 -18.84 1.75 -9.15
N LEU A 123 -18.97 2.04 -7.85
CA LEU A 123 -20.19 2.59 -7.23
C LEU A 123 -20.37 4.10 -7.44
N LYS A 124 -19.42 4.79 -8.08
CA LYS A 124 -19.38 6.26 -8.23
C LYS A 124 -19.48 7.01 -6.89
N VAL A 125 -19.01 6.36 -5.82
CA VAL A 125 -18.89 6.97 -4.48
C VAL A 125 -17.62 7.83 -4.40
N LEU A 126 -16.63 7.49 -5.23
CA LEU A 126 -15.37 8.17 -5.45
C LEU A 126 -15.18 8.44 -6.95
#